data_AF-A0A8D8FKX7-F1
#
_entry.id   AF-A0A8D8FKX7-F1
#
_cell.length_a   1.000
_cell.length_b   1.000
_cell.length_c   1.000
_cell.angle_alpha   90.00
_cell.angle_beta   90.00
_cell.angle_gamma   90.00
#
_symmetry.space_group_name_H-M   'P 1'
#
loop_
_entity.id
_entity.type
_entity.pdbx_description
1 polymer ?
#
loop_
_entity_poly.entity_id
_entity_poly.type
_entity_poly.pdbx_seq_one_letter_code
_entity_poly.pdbx_strand_id
1 'polypeptide(L)'
;MIAPVGGLFSDQTGLPVSAVATGGPGLAFVTYPEAVGMLPFPQLWASLFFVMLFLLGVDSMFVQIEAIISSVLDVYPRLRTHKRWITLGTCFAMFLVSISCTTHGGMYLLQLMDWYSAAISVILVCIVEVVAVSWIYGVQNFVRDIEFMIGRSIERYWIVSWKIVTPLVLTFIFFTTIVYNTEVTYNGVRYPRWAIILGWASCFASMICIPGYAIYELARTRGTITEVCK
;
A
#
# COMPACT_ATOMS: atom_id res chain seq x y z
N MET A 1 9.24 -9.31 -18.93
CA MET A 1 8.31 -9.84 -19.95
C MET A 1 7.42 -8.77 -20.59
N ILE A 2 6.98 -7.75 -19.85
CA ILE A 2 6.03 -6.75 -20.38
C ILE A 2 6.66 -5.84 -21.45
N ALA A 3 7.87 -5.33 -21.22
CA ALA A 3 8.52 -4.40 -22.18
C ALA A 3 8.86 -5.03 -23.56
N PRO A 4 9.38 -6.27 -23.66
CA PRO A 4 9.63 -6.90 -24.97
C PRO A 4 8.34 -7.21 -25.76
N VAL A 5 7.28 -7.64 -25.07
CA VAL A 5 5.98 -7.95 -25.70
C VAL A 5 5.29 -6.66 -26.16
N GLY A 6 5.37 -5.58 -25.36
CA GLY A 6 4.90 -4.26 -25.75
C GLY A 6 5.69 -3.66 -26.93
N GLY A 7 7.00 -3.92 -27.00
CA GLY A 7 7.83 -3.54 -28.14
C GLY A 7 7.42 -4.26 -29.43
N LEU A 8 7.23 -5.58 -29.38
CA LEU A 8 6.73 -6.36 -30.52
C LEU A 8 5.34 -5.87 -30.99
N PHE A 9 4.46 -5.53 -30.05
CA PHE A 9 3.13 -5.00 -30.37
C PHE A 9 3.19 -3.62 -31.03
N SER A 10 4.05 -2.74 -30.53
CA SER A 10 4.29 -1.41 -31.12
C SER A 10 4.86 -1.51 -32.53
N ASP A 11 5.80 -2.43 -32.77
CA ASP A 11 6.38 -2.68 -34.09
C ASP A 11 5.37 -3.28 -35.09
N GLN A 12 4.41 -4.09 -34.62
CA GLN A 12 3.40 -4.73 -35.48
C GLN A 12 2.17 -3.85 -35.74
N THR A 13 1.78 -3.00 -34.79
CA THR A 13 0.60 -2.12 -34.92
C THR A 13 0.93 -0.71 -35.41
N GLY A 14 2.22 -0.33 -35.41
CA GLY A 14 2.68 1.02 -35.76
C GLY A 14 2.27 2.10 -34.75
N LEU A 15 1.70 1.70 -33.60
CA LEU A 15 1.33 2.62 -32.53
C LEU A 15 2.55 2.94 -31.67
N PRO A 16 2.75 4.20 -31.25
CA PRO A 16 3.88 4.57 -30.42
C PRO A 16 3.83 3.86 -29.06
N VAL A 17 4.98 3.42 -28.55
CA VAL A 17 5.11 2.73 -27.25
C VAL A 17 4.46 3.54 -26.11
N SER A 18 4.40 4.87 -26.22
CA SER A 18 3.72 5.74 -25.24
C SER A 18 2.20 5.59 -25.19
N ALA A 19 1.54 5.17 -26.28
CA ALA A 19 0.11 4.86 -26.30
C ALA A 19 -0.17 3.48 -25.69
N VAL A 20 0.77 2.55 -25.86
CA VAL A 20 0.67 1.16 -25.39
C VAL A 20 1.10 1.04 -23.92
N ALA A 21 2.03 1.87 -23.44
CA ALA A 21 2.58 1.84 -22.08
C ALA A 21 1.89 2.82 -21.12
N THR A 22 0.57 2.98 -21.21
CA THR A 22 -0.19 3.77 -20.23
C THR A 22 -0.27 2.98 -18.91
N GLY A 23 0.30 3.52 -17.83
CA GLY A 23 0.33 2.86 -16.53
C GLY A 23 -1.07 2.57 -15.97
N GLY A 24 -1.19 1.47 -15.21
CA GLY A 24 -2.42 1.09 -14.52
C GLY A 24 -3.05 -0.21 -15.05
N PRO A 25 -4.26 -0.55 -14.58
CA PRO A 25 -4.93 -1.81 -14.91
C PRO A 25 -5.28 -1.95 -16.41
N GLY A 26 -5.46 -0.84 -17.12
CA GLY A 26 -5.71 -0.85 -18.58
C GLY A 26 -4.56 -1.50 -19.38
N LEU A 27 -3.32 -1.36 -18.92
CA LEU A 27 -2.16 -2.01 -19.53
C LEU A 27 -2.32 -3.54 -19.50
N ALA A 28 -2.58 -4.08 -18.32
CA ALA A 28 -2.65 -5.52 -18.09
C ALA A 28 -3.90 -6.17 -18.71
N PHE A 29 -5.04 -5.45 -18.75
CA PHE A 29 -6.32 -6.03 -19.18
C PHE A 29 -6.76 -5.67 -20.60
N VAL A 30 -6.11 -4.70 -21.26
CA VAL A 30 -6.43 -4.31 -22.65
C VAL A 30 -5.24 -4.55 -23.56
N THR A 31 -4.14 -3.83 -23.34
CA THR A 31 -2.99 -3.87 -24.27
C THR A 31 -2.26 -5.21 -24.26
N TYR A 32 -2.18 -5.88 -23.11
CA TYR A 32 -1.46 -7.15 -23.00
C TYR A 32 -2.21 -8.32 -23.65
N PRO A 33 -3.52 -8.53 -23.44
CA PRO A 33 -4.28 -9.52 -24.22
C PRO A 33 -4.24 -9.28 -25.73
N GLU A 34 -4.28 -8.02 -26.18
CA GLU A 34 -4.13 -7.69 -27.61
C GLU A 34 -2.76 -8.08 -28.15
N ALA A 35 -1.68 -7.82 -27.40
CA ALA A 35 -0.33 -8.22 -27.78
C ALA A 35 -0.13 -9.75 -27.80
N VAL A 36 -0.70 -10.44 -26.82
CA VAL A 36 -0.64 -11.91 -26.74
C VAL A 36 -1.44 -12.58 -27.87
N GLY A 37 -2.50 -11.93 -28.36
CA GLY A 37 -3.28 -12.39 -29.50
C GLY A 37 -2.48 -12.50 -30.81
N MET A 38 -1.35 -11.80 -30.92
CA MET A 38 -0.47 -11.81 -32.10
C MET A 38 0.61 -12.89 -32.06
N LEU A 39 0.77 -13.59 -30.92
CA LEU A 39 1.74 -14.67 -30.76
C LEU A 39 1.21 -16.01 -31.31
N PRO A 40 2.08 -16.92 -31.77
CA PRO A 40 1.67 -18.28 -32.10
C PRO A 40 1.13 -19.00 -30.85
N PHE A 41 -0.01 -19.68 -30.99
CA PHE A 41 -0.77 -20.32 -29.89
C PHE A 41 -1.28 -19.35 -28.81
N PRO A 42 -2.10 -18.34 -29.16
CA PRO A 42 -2.50 -17.26 -28.25
C PRO A 42 -3.29 -17.74 -27.02
N GLN A 43 -4.04 -18.84 -27.14
CA GLN A 43 -4.83 -19.40 -26.04
C GLN A 43 -3.97 -19.84 -24.85
N LEU A 44 -2.80 -20.44 -25.11
CA LEU A 44 -1.90 -20.91 -24.07
C LEU A 44 -1.30 -19.72 -23.31
N TRP A 45 -0.79 -18.73 -24.03
CA TRP A 45 -0.17 -17.53 -23.46
C TRP A 45 -1.16 -16.68 -22.66
N ALA A 46 -2.40 -16.51 -23.15
CA ALA A 46 -3.43 -15.78 -22.44
C ALA A 46 -3.77 -16.47 -21.10
N SER A 47 -3.93 -17.80 -21.11
CA SER A 47 -4.24 -18.57 -19.90
C SER A 47 -3.13 -18.46 -18.84
N LEU A 48 -1.86 -18.60 -19.25
CA LEU A 48 -0.72 -18.47 -18.35
C LEU A 48 -0.62 -17.06 -17.76
N PHE A 49 -0.90 -16.03 -18.56
CA PHE A 49 -0.86 -14.64 -18.09
C PHE A 49 -1.94 -14.34 -17.05
N PHE A 50 -3.19 -14.74 -17.30
CA PHE A 50 -4.27 -14.52 -16.33
C PHE A 50 -4.08 -15.34 -15.05
N VAL A 51 -3.57 -16.58 -15.16
CA VAL A 51 -3.22 -17.39 -13.97
C VAL A 51 -2.10 -16.72 -13.17
N MET A 52 -1.08 -16.17 -13.82
CA MET A 52 -0.03 -15.40 -13.15
C MET A 52 -0.61 -14.19 -12.41
N LEU A 53 -1.43 -13.36 -13.08
CA LEU A 53 -2.09 -12.22 -12.43
C LEU A 53 -2.96 -12.64 -11.24
N PHE A 54 -3.69 -13.75 -11.38
CA PHE A 54 -4.51 -14.30 -10.30
C PHE A 54 -3.66 -14.71 -9.10
N LEU A 55 -2.58 -15.49 -9.30
CA LEU A 55 -1.69 -15.93 -8.24
C LEU A 55 -1.00 -14.75 -7.53
N LEU A 56 -0.56 -13.73 -8.29
CA LEU A 56 0.03 -12.50 -7.72
C LEU A 56 -0.96 -11.75 -6.81
N GLY A 57 -2.23 -11.67 -7.23
CA GLY A 57 -3.28 -11.06 -6.41
C GLY A 57 -3.60 -11.87 -5.16
N VAL A 58 -3.72 -13.20 -5.30
CA VAL A 58 -4.05 -14.10 -4.17
C VAL A 58 -2.95 -14.10 -3.11
N ASP A 59 -1.67 -14.16 -3.50
CA ASP A 59 -0.54 -14.14 -2.56
C ASP A 59 -0.52 -12.84 -1.74
N SER A 60 -0.68 -11.70 -2.41
CA SER A 60 -0.73 -10.38 -1.77
C SER A 60 -1.90 -10.28 -0.77
N MET A 61 -3.08 -10.77 -1.13
CA MET A 61 -4.26 -10.75 -0.26
C MET A 61 -4.09 -11.65 0.97
N PHE A 62 -3.45 -12.80 0.81
CA PHE A 62 -3.18 -13.70 1.92
C PHE A 62 -2.27 -13.05 2.96
N VAL A 63 -1.19 -12.40 2.52
CA VAL A 63 -0.27 -11.67 3.42
C VAL A 63 -0.99 -10.55 4.16
N GLN A 64 -1.85 -9.77 3.49
CA GLN A 64 -2.59 -8.67 4.11
C GLN A 64 -3.59 -9.17 5.16
N ILE A 65 -4.36 -10.22 4.85
CA ILE A 65 -5.34 -10.79 5.78
C ILE A 65 -4.63 -11.39 7.00
N GLU A 66 -3.53 -12.11 6.81
CA GLU A 66 -2.77 -12.69 7.92
C GLU A 66 -2.15 -11.59 8.81
N ALA A 67 -1.68 -10.48 8.24
CA ALA A 67 -1.18 -9.33 9.02
C ALA A 67 -2.28 -8.71 9.92
N ILE A 68 -3.50 -8.58 9.40
CA ILE A 68 -4.65 -8.08 10.18
C ILE A 68 -5.01 -9.08 11.28
N ILE A 69 -5.07 -10.38 10.97
CA ILE A 69 -5.41 -11.39 11.97
C ILE A 69 -4.33 -11.49 13.04
N SER A 70 -3.04 -11.45 12.67
CA SER A 70 -1.93 -11.51 13.61
C SER A 70 -1.97 -10.31 14.57
N SER A 71 -2.13 -9.09 14.05
CA SER A 71 -2.20 -7.88 14.89
C SER A 71 -3.38 -7.93 15.88
N VAL A 72 -4.54 -8.44 15.48
CA VAL A 72 -5.70 -8.63 16.38
C VAL A 72 -5.42 -9.68 17.46
N LEU A 73 -4.76 -10.79 17.09
CA LEU A 73 -4.42 -11.88 18.01
C LEU A 73 -3.32 -11.49 19.00
N ASP A 74 -2.40 -10.60 18.61
CA ASP A 74 -1.34 -10.07 19.49
C ASP A 74 -1.92 -9.18 20.59
N VAL A 75 -2.96 -8.39 20.30
CA VAL A 75 -3.66 -7.57 21.31
C VAL A 75 -4.55 -8.42 22.22
N TYR A 76 -5.24 -9.42 21.67
CA TYR A 76 -6.17 -10.28 22.41
C TYR A 76 -5.77 -11.76 22.36
N PRO A 77 -4.80 -12.21 23.17
CA PRO A 77 -4.31 -13.58 23.14
C PRO A 77 -5.37 -14.65 23.45
N ARG A 78 -6.46 -14.28 24.16
CA ARG A 78 -7.61 -15.16 24.44
C ARG A 78 -8.38 -15.56 23.18
N LEU A 79 -8.38 -14.71 22.16
CA LEU A 79 -9.08 -14.92 20.88
C LEU A 79 -8.37 -15.94 19.97
N ARG A 80 -7.13 -16.35 20.31
CA ARG A 80 -6.35 -17.34 19.54
C ARG A 80 -7.07 -18.69 19.40
N THR A 81 -7.88 -19.07 20.39
CA THR A 81 -8.72 -20.28 20.36
C THR A 81 -9.82 -20.22 19.30
N HIS A 82 -10.29 -19.02 18.94
CA HIS A 82 -11.36 -18.79 17.98
C HIS A 82 -10.84 -18.17 16.67
N LYS A 83 -9.54 -18.35 16.34
CA LYS A 83 -8.90 -17.77 15.13
C LYS A 83 -9.74 -17.99 13.87
N ARG A 84 -10.29 -19.21 13.67
CA ARG A 84 -11.11 -19.55 12.50
C ARG A 84 -12.34 -18.65 12.33
N TRP A 85 -13.04 -18.33 13.42
CA TRP A 85 -14.22 -17.47 13.39
C TRP A 85 -13.86 -16.02 13.11
N ILE A 86 -12.74 -15.55 13.65
CA ILE A 86 -12.21 -14.20 13.40
C ILE A 86 -11.83 -14.06 11.93
N THR A 87 -11.07 -15.03 11.39
CA THR A 87 -10.70 -15.06 9.96
C THR A 87 -11.93 -15.04 9.05
N LEU A 88 -12.95 -15.84 9.37
CA LEU A 88 -14.19 -15.86 8.59
C LEU A 88 -14.90 -14.51 8.66
N GLY A 89 -14.96 -13.91 9.86
CA GLY A 89 -15.53 -12.58 10.06
C GLY A 89 -14.80 -11.48 9.28
N THR A 90 -13.46 -11.46 9.31
CA THR A 90 -12.66 -10.48 8.57
C THR A 90 -12.80 -10.65 7.06
N CYS A 91 -12.74 -11.89 6.56
CA CYS A 91 -12.96 -12.16 5.14
C CYS A 91 -14.38 -11.76 4.69
N PHE A 92 -15.39 -12.03 5.51
CA PHE A 92 -16.77 -11.65 5.21
C PHE A 92 -16.95 -10.13 5.19
N ALA A 93 -16.38 -9.41 6.15
CA ALA A 93 -16.40 -7.95 6.16
C ALA A 93 -15.69 -7.36 4.94
N MET A 94 -14.52 -7.89 4.56
CA MET A 94 -13.81 -7.47 3.35
C MET A 94 -14.64 -7.75 2.09
N PHE A 95 -15.28 -8.92 2.00
CA PHE A 95 -16.16 -9.26 0.87
C PHE A 95 -17.31 -8.26 0.70
N LEU A 96 -17.94 -7.84 1.80
CA LEU A 96 -19.00 -6.82 1.77
C LEU A 96 -18.50 -5.47 1.29
N VAL A 97 -17.28 -5.06 1.65
CA VAL A 97 -16.69 -3.81 1.14
C VAL A 97 -16.33 -3.95 -0.33
N SER A 98 -15.72 -5.08 -0.72
CA SER A 98 -15.30 -5.35 -2.11
C SER A 98 -16.47 -5.37 -3.10
N ILE A 99 -17.69 -5.71 -2.66
CA ILE A 99 -18.87 -5.70 -3.53
C ILE A 99 -19.16 -4.31 -4.12
N SER A 100 -18.84 -3.24 -3.38
CA SER A 100 -19.02 -1.87 -3.85
C SER A 100 -18.14 -1.55 -5.06
N CYS A 101 -16.94 -2.13 -5.11
CA CYS A 101 -15.99 -2.01 -6.21
C CYS A 101 -16.36 -2.87 -7.45
N THR A 102 -17.32 -3.80 -7.34
CA THR A 102 -17.78 -4.64 -8.47
C THR A 102 -18.96 -4.01 -9.24
N THR A 103 -19.48 -2.86 -8.80
CA THR A 103 -20.57 -2.15 -9.48
C THR A 103 -20.11 -1.55 -10.82
N HIS A 104 -21.04 -1.14 -11.69
CA HIS A 104 -20.73 -0.54 -13.01
C HIS A 104 -19.78 0.68 -12.93
N GLY A 105 -19.78 1.41 -11.81
CA GLY A 105 -18.87 2.53 -11.53
C GLY A 105 -17.67 2.17 -10.66
N GLY A 106 -17.44 0.88 -10.39
CA GLY A 106 -16.45 0.41 -9.42
C GLY A 106 -15.01 0.82 -9.74
N MET A 107 -14.66 0.96 -11.02
CA MET A 107 -13.33 1.41 -11.44
C MET A 107 -13.02 2.85 -10.98
N TYR A 108 -14.03 3.73 -10.92
CA TYR A 108 -13.88 5.09 -10.36
C TYR A 108 -13.58 5.04 -8.86
N LEU A 109 -14.29 4.18 -8.13
CA LEU A 109 -14.08 3.98 -6.70
C LEU A 109 -12.69 3.40 -6.42
N LEU A 110 -12.28 2.39 -7.21
CA LEU A 110 -10.98 1.75 -7.10
C LEU A 110 -9.84 2.74 -7.32
N GLN A 111 -9.91 3.56 -8.36
CA GLN A 111 -8.87 4.56 -8.63
C GLN A 111 -8.82 5.66 -7.55
N LEU A 112 -9.97 6.11 -7.06
CA LEU A 112 -10.03 7.07 -5.95
C LEU A 112 -9.37 6.51 -4.69
N MET A 113 -9.67 5.25 -4.33
CA MET A 113 -9.06 4.59 -3.18
C MET A 113 -7.57 4.32 -3.38
N ASP A 114 -7.14 3.91 -4.57
CA ASP A 114 -5.72 3.67 -4.89
C ASP A 114 -4.88 4.95 -4.71
N TRP A 115 -5.37 6.07 -5.23
CA TRP A 115 -4.66 7.35 -5.13
C TRP A 115 -4.63 7.92 -3.71
N TYR A 116 -5.79 8.03 -3.05
CA TYR A 116 -5.86 8.65 -1.73
C TYR A 116 -5.44 7.69 -0.62
N SER A 117 -6.00 6.48 -0.57
CA SER A 117 -5.74 5.53 0.50
C SER A 117 -4.39 4.82 0.33
N ALA A 118 -4.08 4.26 -0.84
CA ALA A 118 -2.87 3.43 -0.97
C ALA A 118 -1.61 4.27 -1.19
N ALA A 119 -1.64 5.31 -2.02
CA ALA A 119 -0.44 6.12 -2.28
C ALA A 119 -0.19 7.16 -1.17
N ILE A 120 -1.13 8.10 -0.97
CA ILE A 120 -0.90 9.25 -0.06
C ILE A 120 -0.85 8.80 1.41
N SER A 121 -1.82 7.99 1.86
CA SER A 121 -1.90 7.63 3.28
C SER A 121 -0.75 6.74 3.76
N VAL A 122 -0.26 5.81 2.93
CA VAL A 122 0.87 4.94 3.28
C VAL A 122 2.17 5.72 3.41
N ILE A 123 2.46 6.64 2.46
CA ILE A 123 3.66 7.49 2.55
C ILE A 123 3.65 8.30 3.85
N LEU A 124 2.50 8.85 4.21
CA LEU A 124 2.30 9.60 5.44
C LEU A 124 2.56 8.75 6.69
N VAL A 125 2.01 7.54 6.75
CA VAL A 125 2.24 6.59 7.86
C VAL A 125 3.73 6.22 7.95
N CYS A 126 4.38 5.93 6.82
CA CYS A 126 5.81 5.61 6.77
C CYS A 126 6.69 6.76 7.27
N ILE A 127 6.36 8.03 6.98
CA ILE A 127 7.10 9.18 7.52
C ILE A 127 7.00 9.20 9.05
N VAL A 128 5.79 9.02 9.59
CA VAL A 128 5.58 9.01 11.05
C VAL A 128 6.30 7.84 11.71
N GLU A 129 6.25 6.65 11.11
CA GLU A 129 6.93 5.46 11.61
C GLU A 129 8.46 5.63 11.61
N VAL A 130 9.03 6.14 10.51
CA VAL A 130 10.47 6.38 10.42
C VAL A 130 10.90 7.44 11.43
N VAL A 131 10.14 8.53 11.59
CA VAL A 131 10.45 9.56 12.61
C VAL A 131 10.35 9.00 14.02
N ALA A 132 9.35 8.16 14.30
CA ALA A 132 9.20 7.51 15.60
C ALA A 132 10.38 6.60 15.93
N VAL A 133 10.80 5.74 15.00
CA VAL A 133 11.94 4.83 15.22
C VAL A 133 13.26 5.58 15.31
N SER A 134 13.50 6.56 14.42
CA SER A 134 14.81 7.20 14.33
C SER A 134 15.04 8.32 15.37
N TRP A 135 14.02 9.13 15.68
CA TRP A 135 14.15 10.24 16.63
C TRP A 135 13.58 9.95 18.02
N ILE A 136 12.40 9.30 18.14
CA ILE A 136 11.76 9.06 19.45
C ILE A 136 12.42 7.87 20.15
N TYR A 137 12.47 6.70 19.50
CA TYR A 137 13.14 5.52 20.04
C TYR A 137 14.67 5.66 20.05
N GLY A 138 15.19 6.38 19.04
CA GLY A 138 16.60 6.68 18.89
C GLY A 138 17.35 5.59 18.12
N VAL A 139 18.00 5.98 17.02
CA VAL A 139 18.73 5.04 16.12
C VAL A 139 19.76 4.19 16.86
N GLN A 140 20.41 4.70 17.91
CA GLN A 140 21.41 3.96 18.66
C GLN A 140 20.82 2.81 19.48
N ASN A 141 19.60 2.97 20.01
CA ASN A 141 18.90 1.89 20.70
C ASN A 141 18.49 0.82 19.68
N PHE A 142 17.92 1.25 18.55
CA PHE A 142 17.53 0.35 17.47
C PHE A 142 18.70 -0.49 16.93
N VAL A 143 19.87 0.12 16.74
CA VAL A 143 21.09 -0.61 16.34
C VAL A 143 21.47 -1.63 17.41
N ARG A 144 21.43 -1.27 18.69
CA ARG A 144 21.76 -2.19 19.79
C ARG A 144 20.83 -3.40 19.82
N ASP A 145 19.54 -3.21 19.59
CA ASP A 145 18.57 -4.32 19.57
C ASP A 145 18.82 -5.28 18.41
N ILE A 146 19.12 -4.74 17.22
CA ILE A 146 19.47 -5.56 16.06
C ILE A 146 20.80 -6.29 16.29
N GLU A 147 21.80 -5.64 16.88
CA GLU A 147 23.07 -6.28 17.26
C GLU A 147 22.83 -7.41 18.27
N PHE A 148 21.89 -7.24 19.20
CA PHE A 148 21.48 -8.29 20.14
C PHE A 148 20.76 -9.46 19.45
N MET A 149 19.90 -9.20 18.45
CA MET A 149 19.18 -10.24 17.72
C MET A 149 20.06 -11.03 16.74
N ILE A 150 20.96 -10.36 16.03
CA ILE A 150 21.79 -10.95 14.96
C ILE A 150 23.15 -11.41 15.50
N GLY A 151 23.61 -10.84 16.62
CA GLY A 151 24.94 -11.11 17.19
C GLY A 151 26.10 -10.52 16.38
N ARG A 152 25.82 -9.56 15.49
CA ARG A 152 26.83 -8.87 14.67
C ARG A 152 26.62 -7.36 14.71
N SER A 153 27.73 -6.62 14.75
CA SER A 153 27.73 -5.15 14.71
C SER A 153 27.25 -4.63 13.36
N ILE A 154 26.40 -3.61 13.36
CA ILE A 154 25.89 -3.00 12.12
C ILE A 154 26.87 -1.94 11.63
N GLU A 155 27.16 -1.96 10.34
CA GLU A 155 28.01 -0.93 9.72
C GLU A 155 27.32 0.44 9.69
N ARG A 156 28.12 1.51 9.76
CA ARG A 156 27.63 2.90 9.82
C ARG A 156 26.79 3.31 8.61
N TYR A 157 26.92 2.65 7.45
CA TYR A 157 26.13 2.97 6.26
C TYR A 157 24.63 2.74 6.46
N TRP A 158 24.23 1.67 7.15
CA TRP A 158 22.83 1.39 7.47
C TRP A 158 22.25 2.45 8.40
N ILE A 159 23.04 2.88 9.38
CA ILE A 159 22.66 3.91 10.35
C ILE A 159 22.36 5.24 9.64
N VAL A 160 23.24 5.65 8.71
CA VAL A 160 23.03 6.86 7.91
C VAL A 160 21.83 6.71 6.98
N SER A 161 21.64 5.54 6.39
CA SER A 161 20.50 5.24 5.53
C SER A 161 19.16 5.45 6.26
N TRP A 162 18.99 4.83 7.43
CA TRP A 162 17.74 4.93 8.20
C TRP A 162 17.51 6.30 8.81
N LYS A 163 18.56 6.98 9.25
CA LYS A 163 18.43 8.29 9.91
C LYS A 163 18.22 9.44 8.94
N ILE A 164 18.84 9.40 7.76
CA ILE A 164 18.91 10.55 6.85
C ILE A 164 18.29 10.22 5.50
N VAL A 165 18.72 9.11 4.87
CA VAL A 165 18.32 8.81 3.48
C VAL A 165 16.84 8.48 3.40
N THR A 166 16.35 7.55 4.22
CA THR A 166 14.94 7.13 4.24
C THR A 166 13.97 8.29 4.48
N PRO A 167 14.11 9.11 5.55
CA PRO A 167 13.18 10.23 5.77
C PRO A 167 13.28 11.31 4.69
N LEU A 168 14.48 11.56 4.15
CA LEU A 168 14.66 12.54 3.07
C LEU A 168 13.97 12.08 1.79
N VAL A 169 14.13 10.81 1.39
CA VAL A 169 13.48 10.24 0.21
C VAL A 169 11.97 10.22 0.38
N LEU A 170 11.45 9.80 1.54
CA LEU A 170 10.00 9.81 1.80
C LEU A 170 9.42 11.22 1.78
N THR A 171 10.10 12.20 2.37
CA THR A 171 9.67 13.61 2.34
C THR A 171 9.70 14.18 0.93
N PHE A 172 10.72 13.82 0.13
CA PHE A 172 10.82 14.22 -1.27
C PHE A 172 9.68 13.64 -2.13
N ILE A 173 9.38 12.35 -1.96
CA ILE A 173 8.26 11.70 -2.65
C ILE A 173 6.95 12.37 -2.22
N PHE A 174 6.73 12.58 -0.93
CA PHE A 174 5.52 13.24 -0.43
C PHE A 174 5.34 14.66 -1.01
N PHE A 175 6.43 15.44 -1.05
CA PHE A 175 6.38 16.79 -1.61
C PHE A 175 6.06 16.78 -3.11
N THR A 176 6.68 15.88 -3.88
CA THR A 176 6.38 15.75 -5.31
C THR A 176 4.95 15.27 -5.54
N THR A 177 4.42 14.36 -4.72
CA THR A 177 3.01 13.94 -4.76
C THR A 177 2.03 15.08 -4.49
N ILE A 178 2.36 16.04 -3.60
CA ILE A 178 1.53 17.22 -3.37
C ILE A 178 1.62 18.21 -4.54
N VAL A 179 2.84 18.50 -5.01
CA VAL A 179 3.06 19.50 -6.08
C VAL A 179 2.45 19.06 -7.40
N TYR A 180 2.55 17.76 -7.72
CA TYR A 180 1.98 17.17 -8.94
C TYR A 180 0.57 16.61 -8.72
N ASN A 181 -0.12 16.98 -7.63
CA ASN A 181 -1.51 16.57 -7.39
C ASN A 181 -2.45 17.31 -8.35
N THR A 182 -2.45 16.92 -9.62
CA THR A 182 -3.57 17.23 -10.51
C THR A 182 -4.76 16.40 -10.06
N GLU A 183 -5.92 17.05 -9.92
CA GLU A 183 -7.19 16.40 -9.55
C GLU A 183 -7.31 15.07 -10.32
N VAL A 184 -7.44 13.95 -9.59
CA VAL A 184 -7.59 12.63 -10.20
C VAL A 184 -8.70 12.75 -11.23
N THR A 185 -8.42 12.44 -12.49
CA THR A 185 -9.41 12.46 -13.58
C THR A 185 -9.41 11.07 -14.19
N TYR A 186 -10.61 10.49 -14.33
CA TYR A 186 -10.79 9.22 -15.01
C TYR A 186 -11.60 9.46 -16.28
N ASN A 187 -11.05 9.09 -17.44
CA ASN A 187 -11.68 9.28 -18.75
C ASN A 187 -12.16 10.73 -19.01
N GLY A 188 -11.40 11.74 -18.55
CA GLY A 188 -11.74 13.15 -18.75
C GLY A 188 -12.89 13.68 -17.88
N VAL A 189 -13.46 12.85 -17.00
CA VAL A 189 -14.50 13.28 -16.03
C VAL A 189 -13.82 13.71 -14.73
N ARG A 190 -14.11 14.94 -14.29
CA ARG A 190 -13.68 15.45 -12.99
C ARG A 190 -14.48 14.81 -11.88
N TYR A 191 -13.79 14.34 -10.83
CA TYR A 191 -14.47 13.80 -9.67
C TYR A 191 -15.22 14.91 -8.92
N PRO A 192 -16.44 14.62 -8.43
CA PRO A 192 -17.19 15.58 -7.65
C PRO A 192 -16.49 15.87 -6.32
N ARG A 193 -16.66 17.08 -5.78
CA ARG A 193 -15.97 17.53 -4.55
C ARG A 193 -16.22 16.61 -3.35
N TRP A 194 -17.40 15.99 -3.25
CA TRP A 194 -17.69 15.04 -2.17
C TRP A 194 -16.76 13.81 -2.21
N ALA A 195 -16.37 13.34 -3.41
CA ALA A 195 -15.49 12.19 -3.56
C ALA A 195 -14.05 12.53 -3.13
N ILE A 196 -13.60 13.74 -3.45
CA ILE A 196 -12.30 14.26 -3.00
C ILE A 196 -12.27 14.37 -1.47
N ILE A 197 -13.34 14.89 -0.86
CA ILE A 197 -13.46 14.99 0.60
C ILE A 197 -13.43 13.59 1.23
N LEU A 198 -14.14 12.61 0.67
CA LEU A 198 -14.09 11.22 1.15
C LEU A 198 -12.68 10.62 1.03
N GLY A 199 -11.97 10.91 -0.07
CA GLY A 199 -10.57 10.50 -0.26
C GLY A 199 -9.68 11.04 0.86
N TRP A 200 -9.71 12.35 1.10
CA TRP A 200 -8.94 12.96 2.20
C TRP A 200 -9.37 12.45 3.58
N ALA A 201 -10.67 12.26 3.81
CA ALA A 201 -11.17 11.71 5.06
C ALA A 201 -10.62 10.30 5.33
N SER A 202 -10.49 9.47 4.28
CA SER A 202 -9.87 8.14 4.40
C SER A 202 -8.39 8.21 4.79
N CYS A 203 -7.63 9.18 4.26
CA CYS A 203 -6.23 9.42 4.65
C CYS A 203 -6.11 9.85 6.12
N PHE A 204 -6.97 10.75 6.58
CA PHE A 204 -6.95 11.19 7.96
C PHE A 204 -7.42 10.10 8.93
N ALA A 205 -8.33 9.22 8.49
CA ALA A 205 -8.82 8.11 9.30
C ALA A 205 -7.71 7.08 9.61
N SER A 206 -6.79 6.81 8.68
CA SER A 206 -5.62 5.96 8.99
C SER A 206 -4.60 6.68 9.87
N MET A 207 -4.37 7.97 9.61
CA MET A 207 -3.41 8.77 10.38
C MET A 207 -3.83 8.97 11.83
N ILE A 208 -5.12 9.19 12.11
CA ILE A 208 -5.63 9.50 13.45
C ILE A 208 -5.48 8.34 14.44
N CYS A 209 -5.34 7.10 13.95
CA CYS A 209 -5.11 5.93 14.79
C CYS A 209 -3.81 6.06 15.62
N ILE A 210 -2.75 6.65 15.04
CA ILE A 210 -1.44 6.80 15.69
C ILE A 210 -1.50 7.78 16.89
N PRO A 211 -1.90 9.07 16.73
CA PRO A 211 -2.04 9.98 17.86
C PRO A 211 -3.19 9.56 18.78
N GLY A 212 -4.25 8.94 18.25
CA GLY A 212 -5.35 8.41 19.05
C GLY A 212 -4.89 7.37 20.06
N TYR A 213 -4.04 6.43 19.63
CA TYR A 213 -3.44 5.44 20.53
C TYR A 213 -2.48 6.09 21.54
N ALA A 214 -1.65 7.04 21.10
CA ALA A 214 -0.75 7.77 21.98
C ALA A 214 -1.51 8.54 23.10
N ILE A 215 -2.59 9.23 22.74
CA ILE A 215 -3.45 9.96 23.69
C ILE A 215 -4.15 8.98 24.64
N TYR A 216 -4.62 7.84 24.13
CA TYR A 216 -5.26 6.81 24.94
C TYR A 216 -4.32 6.26 26.02
N GLU A 217 -3.07 5.93 25.67
CA GLU A 217 -2.05 5.49 26.63
C GLU A 217 -1.69 6.59 27.64
N LEU A 218 -1.55 7.84 27.19
CA LEU A 218 -1.32 8.99 28.06
C LEU A 218 -2.47 9.20 29.07
N ALA A 219 -3.72 8.99 28.66
CA ALA A 219 -4.88 9.13 29.53
C ALA A 219 -5.04 7.97 30.54
N ARG A 220 -4.55 6.78 30.19
CA ARG A 220 -4.64 5.58 31.03
C ARG A 220 -3.47 5.46 32.00
N THR A 221 -2.31 6.01 31.65
CA THR A 221 -1.13 6.06 32.51
C THR A 221 -1.34 7.11 33.60
N ARG A 222 -1.52 6.68 34.86
CA ARG A 222 -1.56 7.59 36.00
C ARG A 222 -0.14 8.04 36.35
N GLY A 223 0.27 9.20 35.84
CA GLY A 223 1.56 9.83 36.15
C GLY A 223 1.65 11.25 35.61
N THR A 224 2.58 12.05 36.13
CA THR A 224 2.87 13.42 35.66
C THR A 224 3.49 13.35 34.25
N ILE A 225 3.14 14.28 33.34
CA ILE A 225 3.56 14.27 31.93
C ILE A 225 5.09 14.12 31.77
N THR A 226 5.87 14.58 32.75
CA THR A 226 7.35 14.49 32.82
C THR A 226 7.92 13.13 33.25
N GLU A 227 7.15 12.26 33.90
CA GLU A 227 7.58 10.87 34.24
C GLU A 227 7.22 9.87 33.15
N VAL A 228 6.18 10.14 32.35
CA VAL A 228 5.72 9.26 31.26
C VAL A 228 6.56 9.43 29.98
N CYS A 229 7.20 10.59 29.80
CA CYS A 229 7.96 10.95 28.59
C CYS A 229 9.49 10.71 28.73
N LYS A 230 9.93 9.99 29.77
CA LYS A 230 11.35 9.75 30.09
C LYS A 230 11.67 8.27 30.00
#